data_AF-A0A3D0NK74-F1
#
_entry.id   AF-A0A3D0NK74-F1
#
_cell.length_a   1.000
_cell.length_b   1.000
_cell.length_c   1.000
_cell.angle_alpha   90.00
_cell.angle_beta   90.00
_cell.angle_gamma   90.00
#
_symmetry.space_group_name_H-M   'P 1'
#
loop_
_entity.id
_entity.type
_entity.pdbx_description
1 polymer ?
#
loop_
_entity_poly.entity_id
_entity_poly.type
_entity_poly.pdbx_seq_one_letter_code
_entity_poly.pdbx_strand_id
1 'polypeptide(L)'
;MVQVTLSPSGQKLFRANDSTLDIYYGQGPLLVRPLNDDPKTPNYESLAIYASEIAKNGAPSGIMKGTSAAVRGEYGKGKVFCFSAHPELTDGLHHLIPTVVKWLAEAKTK
;
A
#
# COMPACT_ATOMS: atom_id res chain seq x y z
N MET A 1 -14.20 -4.30 4.75
CA MET A 1 -13.66 -2.96 4.49
C MET A 1 -12.78 -2.54 5.64
N VAL A 2 -11.71 -1.83 5.33
CA VAL A 2 -10.85 -1.12 6.28
C VAL A 2 -10.56 0.27 5.73
N GLN A 3 -10.36 1.22 6.63
CA GLN A 3 -9.95 2.56 6.27
C GLN A 3 -8.43 2.62 6.18
N VAL A 4 -7.92 3.27 5.14
CA VAL A 4 -6.52 3.61 4.97
C VAL A 4 -6.35 5.12 4.84
N THR A 5 -5.23 5.63 5.37
CA THR A 5 -4.81 7.01 5.19
C THR A 5 -3.68 7.06 4.16
N LEU A 6 -3.85 7.87 3.14
CA LEU A 6 -2.86 8.11 2.10
C LEU A 6 -1.81 9.13 2.56
N SER A 7 -0.56 8.88 2.20
CA SER A 7 0.48 9.92 2.26
C SER A 7 0.25 10.98 1.17
N PRO A 8 0.88 12.17 1.24
CA PRO A 8 0.78 13.15 0.17
C PRO A 8 1.21 12.62 -1.21
N SER A 9 2.25 11.77 -1.25
CA SER A 9 2.69 11.10 -2.47
C SER A 9 1.72 10.01 -2.93
N GLY A 10 1.08 9.29 -2.01
CA GLY A 10 0.01 8.34 -2.28
C GLY A 10 -1.21 9.02 -2.89
N GLN A 11 -1.70 10.11 -2.29
CA GLN A 11 -2.79 10.91 -2.84
C GLN A 11 -2.49 11.39 -4.25
N LYS A 12 -1.28 11.92 -4.47
CA LYS A 12 -0.84 12.39 -5.79
C LYS A 12 -0.79 11.26 -6.81
N LEU A 13 -0.20 10.11 -6.45
CA LEU A 13 -0.10 8.97 -7.36
C LEU A 13 -1.48 8.46 -7.75
N PHE A 14 -2.35 8.27 -6.76
CA PHE A 14 -3.69 7.72 -6.92
C PHE A 14 -4.72 8.73 -7.41
N ARG A 15 -4.36 10.02 -7.48
CA ARG A 15 -5.27 11.12 -7.83
C ARG A 15 -6.52 11.12 -6.94
N ALA A 16 -6.33 10.77 -5.67
CA ALA A 16 -7.41 10.75 -4.69
C ALA A 16 -7.70 12.17 -4.22
N ASN A 17 -8.99 12.52 -4.13
CA ASN A 17 -9.43 13.80 -3.60
C ASN A 17 -9.29 13.84 -2.07
N ASP A 18 -9.65 12.73 -1.41
CA ASP A 18 -9.57 12.58 0.04
C ASP A 18 -8.26 11.93 0.48
N SER A 19 -7.86 12.18 1.72
CA SER A 19 -6.70 11.54 2.34
C SER A 19 -7.02 10.19 2.96
N THR A 20 -8.30 9.83 3.05
CA THR A 20 -8.75 8.54 3.57
C THR A 20 -9.58 7.80 2.54
N LEU A 21 -9.37 6.50 2.43
CA LEU A 21 -10.13 5.61 1.56
C LEU A 21 -10.62 4.40 2.33
N ASP A 22 -11.85 3.96 2.06
CA ASP A 22 -12.30 2.64 2.48
C ASP A 22 -11.95 1.63 1.40
N ILE A 23 -11.21 0.59 1.79
CA ILE A 23 -10.70 -0.43 0.88
C ILE A 23 -10.99 -1.83 1.40
N TYR A 24 -11.23 -2.77 0.49
CA TYR A 24 -11.37 -4.17 0.85
C TYR A 24 -10.01 -4.73 1.30
N TYR A 25 -10.02 -5.42 2.44
CA TYR A 25 -8.90 -6.19 2.92
C TYR A 25 -9.33 -7.65 3.03
N GLY A 26 -8.61 -8.51 2.32
CA GLY A 26 -8.72 -9.96 2.37
C GLY A 26 -7.56 -10.56 3.16
N GLN A 27 -7.30 -11.86 3.03
CA GLN A 27 -6.17 -12.58 3.66
C GLN A 27 -4.78 -12.15 3.11
N GLY A 28 -4.55 -10.85 2.91
CA GLY A 28 -3.30 -10.29 2.44
C GLY A 28 -2.25 -10.19 3.57
N PRO A 29 -0.97 -10.07 3.24
CA PRO A 29 0.07 -9.85 4.24
C PRO A 29 0.01 -8.41 4.77
N LEU A 30 0.26 -8.23 6.07
CA LEU A 30 0.54 -6.91 6.63
C LEU A 30 1.98 -6.52 6.30
N LEU A 31 2.16 -5.37 5.64
CA LEU A 31 3.48 -4.88 5.24
C LEU A 31 4.05 -4.01 6.38
N VAL A 32 4.96 -4.59 7.15
CA VAL A 32 5.68 -3.93 8.25
C VAL A 32 7.08 -3.54 7.82
N ARG A 33 7.60 -2.44 8.39
CA ARG A 33 8.98 -2.03 8.08
C ARG A 33 9.95 -3.11 8.55
N PRO A 34 11.04 -3.35 7.79
CA PRO A 34 12.05 -4.31 8.19
C PRO A 34 12.64 -3.93 9.55
N LEU A 35 12.52 -4.83 10.53
CA LEU A 35 13.12 -4.67 11.86
C LEU A 35 14.53 -5.28 11.92
N ASN A 36 14.77 -6.37 11.17
CA ASN A 36 16.05 -7.12 11.08
C ASN A 36 16.18 -7.80 9.70
N ASP A 37 16.10 -7.02 8.62
CA ASP A 37 16.19 -7.55 7.25
C ASP A 37 17.62 -7.39 6.70
N ASP A 38 17.94 -8.02 5.57
CA ASP A 38 19.27 -7.88 4.93
C ASP A 38 19.60 -6.39 4.77
N PRO A 39 20.75 -5.89 5.27
CA PRO A 39 21.15 -4.49 5.13
C PRO A 39 21.19 -3.98 3.67
N LYS A 40 21.25 -4.89 2.70
CA LYS A 40 21.21 -4.59 1.26
C LYS A 40 19.78 -4.38 0.75
N THR A 41 18.75 -4.74 1.50
CA THR A 41 17.34 -4.55 1.14
C THR A 41 17.01 -3.05 1.22
N PRO A 42 16.63 -2.40 0.10
CA PRO A 42 16.31 -0.98 0.11
C PRO A 42 15.06 -0.68 0.94
N ASN A 43 15.05 0.48 1.59
CA ASN A 43 13.83 0.99 2.22
C ASN A 43 12.73 1.22 1.18
N TYR A 44 11.49 1.09 1.63
CA TYR A 44 10.31 1.42 0.84
C TYR A 44 9.57 2.64 1.42
N GLU A 45 8.80 3.30 0.56
CA GLU A 45 7.89 4.37 0.91
C GLU A 45 6.48 3.80 1.12
N SER A 46 5.89 4.06 2.28
CA SER A 46 4.47 3.78 2.54
C SER A 46 3.61 4.87 1.88
N LEU A 47 2.75 4.47 0.96
CA LEU A 47 1.80 5.36 0.27
C LEU A 47 0.42 5.36 0.90
N ALA A 48 0.07 4.27 1.59
CA ALA A 48 -1.15 4.15 2.36
C ALA A 48 -0.85 3.38 3.65
N ILE A 49 -1.46 3.80 4.76
CA ILE A 49 -1.32 3.20 6.09
C ILE A 49 -2.71 2.80 6.57
N TYR A 50 -2.86 1.62 7.16
CA TYR A 50 -4.14 1.22 7.76
C TYR A 50 -4.47 2.11 8.97
N ALA A 51 -5.61 2.79 8.90
CA ALA A 51 -6.19 3.60 9.97
C ALA A 51 -7.16 2.79 10.84
N SER A 52 -7.79 1.77 10.27
CA SER A 52 -8.64 0.81 10.98
C SER A 52 -8.06 -0.60 10.93
N GLU A 53 -8.76 -1.57 11.52
CA GLU A 53 -8.34 -2.97 11.56
C GLU A 53 -9.50 -3.94 11.36
N ILE A 54 -9.18 -5.18 11.00
CA ILE A 54 -10.10 -6.32 11.08
C ILE A 54 -9.55 -7.31 12.12
N ALA A 55 -10.19 -7.34 13.29
CA ALA A 55 -9.91 -8.31 14.35
C ALA A 55 -11.04 -9.36 14.43
N LYS A 56 -11.24 -10.13 13.36
CA LYS A 56 -12.24 -11.21 13.28
C LYS A 56 -11.55 -12.57 13.24
N ASN A 57 -12.29 -13.63 13.60
CA ASN A 57 -11.83 -15.03 13.51
C ASN A 57 -10.51 -15.33 14.23
N GLY A 58 -10.30 -14.71 15.41
CA GLY A 58 -9.08 -14.92 16.21
C GLY A 58 -7.88 -14.09 15.77
N ALA A 59 -8.04 -13.18 14.80
CA ALA A 59 -7.00 -12.22 14.46
C ALA A 59 -6.71 -11.29 15.65
N PRO A 60 -5.43 -11.13 16.05
CA PRO A 60 -5.05 -10.29 17.18
C PRO A 60 -5.36 -8.81 16.90
N SER A 61 -5.97 -8.16 17.89
CA SER A 61 -6.26 -6.72 17.86
C SER A 61 -4.98 -5.89 18.03
N GLY A 62 -4.92 -4.74 17.37
CA GLY A 62 -3.84 -3.76 17.49
C GLY A 62 -2.65 -3.98 16.54
N ILE A 63 -2.64 -5.04 15.73
CA ILE A 63 -1.50 -5.35 14.84
C ILE A 63 -1.61 -4.66 13.48
N MET A 64 -2.82 -4.46 12.97
CA MET A 64 -3.03 -3.94 11.60
C MET A 64 -2.86 -2.42 11.52
N LYS A 65 -3.35 -1.67 12.50
CA LYS A 65 -3.26 -0.20 12.51
C LYS A 65 -1.81 0.24 12.47
N GLY A 66 -1.50 1.23 11.62
CA GLY A 66 -0.15 1.74 11.47
C GLY A 66 0.75 0.94 10.54
N THR A 67 0.31 -0.25 10.07
CA THR A 67 1.03 -1.01 9.03
C THR A 67 0.70 -0.49 7.63
N SER A 68 1.55 -0.82 6.66
CA SER A 68 1.40 -0.27 5.30
C SER A 68 0.37 -1.06 4.49
N ALA A 69 -0.57 -0.34 3.88
CA ALA A 69 -1.58 -0.89 2.98
C ALA A 69 -1.13 -0.87 1.50
N ALA A 70 -0.29 0.09 1.13
CA ALA A 70 0.35 0.19 -0.17
C ALA A 70 1.75 0.77 -0.02
N VAL A 71 2.73 0.17 -0.70
CA VAL A 71 4.13 0.58 -0.64
C VAL A 71 4.75 0.62 -2.03
N ARG A 72 5.74 1.48 -2.22
CA ARG A 72 6.60 1.47 -3.40
C ARG A 72 8.06 1.55 -3.00
N GLY A 73 8.93 1.02 -3.85
CA GLY A 73 10.36 1.07 -3.65
C GLY A 73 11.10 0.77 -4.95
N GLU A 74 12.40 0.59 -4.81
CA GLU A 74 13.27 0.20 -5.91
C GLU A 74 14.11 -1.00 -5.49
N TYR A 75 14.42 -1.86 -6.46
CA TYR A 75 15.35 -2.97 -6.27
C TYR A 75 16.20 -3.13 -7.53
N GLY A 76 17.51 -2.95 -7.39
CA GLY A 76 18.43 -2.87 -8.53
C GLY A 76 18.03 -1.75 -9.50
N LYS A 77 17.66 -2.13 -10.73
CA LYS A 77 17.21 -1.18 -11.78
C LYS A 77 15.69 -1.05 -11.88
N GLY A 78 14.94 -1.87 -11.13
CA GLY A 78 13.49 -1.97 -11.21
C GLY A 78 12.76 -1.10 -10.19
N LYS A 79 11.53 -0.73 -10.52
CA LYS A 79 10.54 -0.20 -9.57
C LYS A 79 9.70 -1.35 -9.04
N VAL A 80 9.36 -1.30 -7.75
CA VAL A 80 8.53 -2.31 -7.08
C VAL A 80 7.35 -1.59 -6.43
N PHE A 81 6.18 -2.21 -6.52
CA PHE A 81 4.97 -1.75 -5.86
C PHE A 81 4.24 -2.94 -5.25
N CYS A 82 3.80 -2.82 -4.01
CA CYS A 82 3.00 -3.86 -3.35
C CYS A 82 1.73 -3.25 -2.76
N PHE A 83 0.61 -3.93 -3.02
CA PHE A 83 -0.63 -3.72 -2.30
C PHE A 83 -0.81 -4.83 -1.26
N SER A 84 -1.17 -4.44 -0.04
CA SER A 84 -1.64 -5.35 1.01
C SER A 84 -3.17 -5.50 0.96
N ALA A 85 -3.86 -4.42 0.61
CA ALA A 85 -5.31 -4.39 0.40
C ALA A 85 -5.67 -4.70 -1.07
N HIS A 86 -6.96 -4.89 -1.35
CA HIS A 86 -7.46 -5.23 -2.68
C HIS A 86 -8.28 -4.07 -3.29
N PRO A 87 -7.62 -3.08 -3.93
CA PRO A 87 -8.33 -2.03 -4.64
C PRO A 87 -9.16 -2.55 -5.82
N GLU A 88 -8.77 -3.69 -6.39
CA GLU A 88 -9.47 -4.38 -7.49
C GLU A 88 -10.78 -5.05 -7.06
N LEU A 89 -10.98 -5.26 -5.76
CA LEU A 89 -12.23 -5.77 -5.18
C LEU A 89 -13.04 -4.66 -4.49
N THR A 90 -12.68 -3.39 -4.74
CA THR A 90 -13.33 -2.24 -4.10
C THR A 90 -13.93 -1.32 -5.16
N ASP A 91 -15.25 -1.14 -5.08
CA ASP A 91 -15.97 -0.23 -5.97
C ASP A 91 -15.41 1.20 -5.90
N GLY A 92 -15.25 1.82 -7.07
CA GLY A 92 -14.63 3.15 -7.21
C GLY A 92 -13.09 3.15 -7.20
N LEU A 93 -12.44 2.08 -6.76
CA LEU A 93 -10.98 2.02 -6.59
C LEU A 93 -10.23 1.20 -7.64
N HIS A 94 -10.95 0.57 -8.57
CA HIS A 94 -10.37 -0.23 -9.67
C HIS A 94 -9.28 0.50 -10.49
N HIS A 95 -9.36 1.83 -10.59
CA HIS A 95 -8.41 2.67 -11.33
C HIS A 95 -7.00 2.71 -10.71
N LEU A 96 -6.84 2.31 -9.44
CA LEU A 96 -5.55 2.28 -8.75
C LEU A 96 -4.58 1.29 -9.41
N ILE A 97 -5.07 0.11 -9.82
CA ILE A 97 -4.26 -0.92 -10.48
C ILE A 97 -3.62 -0.41 -11.77
N PRO A 98 -4.38 0.06 -12.80
CA PRO A 98 -3.76 0.56 -14.03
C PRO A 98 -2.90 1.81 -13.79
N THR A 99 -3.22 2.63 -12.79
CA THR A 99 -2.40 3.79 -12.40
C THR A 99 -1.01 3.34 -11.93
N VAL A 100 -0.95 2.32 -11.06
CA VAL A 100 0.31 1.75 -10.58
C VAL A 100 1.07 1.04 -11.70
N VAL A 101 0.38 0.26 -12.54
CA VAL A 101 1.02 -0.41 -13.69
C VAL A 101 1.66 0.61 -14.63
N LYS A 102 0.97 1.72 -14.92
CA LYS A 102 1.54 2.81 -15.72
C LYS A 102 2.76 3.42 -15.04
N TRP A 103 2.68 3.72 -13.74
CA TRP A 103 3.81 4.25 -12.98
C TRP A 103 5.02 3.29 -12.97
N LEU A 104 4.80 1.97 -12.89
CA LEU A 104 5.86 0.97 -12.97
C LEU A 104 6.52 0.96 -14.36
N ALA A 105 5.74 1.13 -15.43
CA ALA A 105 6.20 1.12 -16.82
C ALA A 105 6.93 2.40 -17.25
N GLU A 106 6.69 3.54 -16.57
CA GLU A 106 7.39 4.79 -16.87
C GLU A 106 8.91 4.61 -16.72
N ALA A 107 9.69 5.00 -17.73
CA ALA A 107 11.14 4.98 -17.63
C ALA A 107 11.58 5.92 -16.50
N LYS A 108 12.67 5.58 -15.79
CA LYS A 108 13.30 6.55 -14.87
C LYS A 108 13.72 7.76 -15.70
N THR A 109 13.16 8.93 -15.38
CA THR A 109 13.68 10.19 -15.91
C THR A 109 15.15 10.27 -15.46
N LYS A 110 16.06 10.31 -16.43
CA LYS A 110 17.51 10.45 -16.18
C LYS A 110 17.83 11.78 -15.53
#